data_AF-A0A9X2IDL2-F1
#
_entry.id   AF-A0A9X2IDL2-F1
#
_cell.length_a   1.000
_cell.length_b   1.000
_cell.length_c   1.000
_cell.angle_alpha   90.00
_cell.angle_beta   90.00
_cell.angle_gamma   90.00
#
_symmetry.space_group_name_H-M   'P 1'
#
loop_
_entity.id
_entity.type
_entity.pdbx_description
1 polymer ?
#
loop_
_entity_poly.entity_id
_entity_poly.type
_entity_poly.pdbx_seq_one_letter_code
_entity_poly.pdbx_strand_id
1 'polypeptide(L)'
;MAIAKPMGSSNKRVRIVYAIATVETSLLILLIFMQPVYTRLVGGIWDRYGSLLKWTLSLDVHVLFAIPFLLLLILQFILGFIQKPGQVSNRIHRRLGLFILLYTPVFLAITIWNVSVRVPYLLLQLTFYFVIIYIVFFLIRGYRAIKNKDYLKHMDSMLGAFVLSGIAATARLVYPLYILIYGHIPISAIWLISTAIFLYTKLFLIYALAGRLKQNILVWLMQAVPIFLIYVVLPWPPN
;
A
#
# COMPACT_ATOMS: atom_id res chain seq x y z
N MET A 1 -28.00 1.15 -24.58
CA MET A 1 -26.83 1.90 -24.03
C MET A 1 -27.21 2.36 -22.62
N ALA A 2 -26.68 1.75 -21.56
CA ALA A 2 -27.11 2.07 -20.19
C ALA A 2 -26.52 3.42 -19.74
N ILE A 3 -27.40 4.36 -19.41
CA ILE A 3 -27.05 5.71 -18.93
C ILE A 3 -26.46 5.58 -17.52
N ALA A 4 -25.23 6.04 -17.33
CA ALA A 4 -24.61 6.09 -16.02
C ALA A 4 -25.42 7.04 -15.11
N LYS A 5 -25.99 6.53 -14.01
CA LYS A 5 -26.72 7.36 -13.05
C LYS A 5 -25.79 8.45 -12.49
N PRO A 6 -26.25 9.70 -12.36
CA PRO A 6 -25.47 10.77 -11.76
C PRO A 6 -25.05 10.42 -10.33
N MET A 7 -23.81 10.76 -9.97
CA MET A 7 -23.27 10.50 -8.64
C MET A 7 -23.99 11.37 -7.60
N GLY A 8 -24.78 10.76 -6.71
CA GLY A 8 -25.36 11.43 -5.54
C GLY A 8 -24.29 11.94 -4.56
N SER A 9 -24.66 12.83 -3.63
CA SER A 9 -23.77 13.48 -2.65
C SER A 9 -22.90 12.50 -1.83
N SER A 10 -23.43 11.31 -1.52
CA SER A 10 -22.72 10.18 -0.90
C SER A 10 -21.44 9.78 -1.66
N ASN A 11 -21.48 9.79 -3.00
CA ASN A 11 -20.34 9.41 -3.83
C ASN A 11 -19.21 10.46 -3.79
N LYS A 12 -19.53 11.74 -3.58
CA LYS A 12 -18.52 12.80 -3.49
C LYS A 12 -17.67 12.64 -2.23
N ARG A 13 -18.31 12.40 -1.07
CA ARG A 13 -17.60 12.16 0.20
C ARG A 13 -16.69 10.93 0.12
N VAL A 14 -17.19 9.82 -0.41
CA VAL A 14 -16.41 8.58 -0.58
C VAL A 14 -15.19 8.80 -1.47
N ARG A 15 -15.35 9.56 -2.56
CA ARG A 15 -14.25 9.90 -3.47
C ARG A 15 -13.16 10.74 -2.80
N ILE A 16 -13.54 11.68 -1.94
CA ILE A 16 -12.59 12.50 -1.16
C ILE A 16 -11.84 11.64 -0.15
N VAL A 17 -12.55 10.77 0.59
CA VAL A 17 -11.94 9.85 1.56
C VAL A 17 -10.92 8.92 0.87
N TYR A 18 -11.28 8.40 -0.30
CA TYR A 18 -10.38 7.58 -1.11
C TYR A 18 -9.16 8.37 -1.61
N ALA A 19 -9.36 9.63 -2.01
CA ALA A 19 -8.28 10.52 -2.43
C ALA A 19 -7.26 10.76 -1.32
N ILE A 20 -7.76 11.14 -0.13
CA ILE A 20 -6.92 11.36 1.06
C ILE A 20 -6.13 10.09 1.38
N ALA A 21 -6.79 8.93 1.45
CA ALA A 21 -6.14 7.65 1.72
C ALA A 21 -5.02 7.31 0.72
N THR A 22 -5.27 7.56 -0.57
CA THR A 22 -4.30 7.27 -1.64
C THR A 22 -3.08 8.18 -1.54
N VAL A 23 -3.31 9.49 -1.36
CA VAL A 23 -2.24 10.49 -1.24
C VAL A 23 -1.40 10.23 0.00
N GLU A 24 -2.02 10.06 1.17
CA GLU A 24 -1.31 9.81 2.42
C GLU A 24 -0.52 8.50 2.39
N THR A 25 -1.11 7.42 1.88
CA THR A 25 -0.38 6.13 1.75
C THR A 25 0.83 6.28 0.82
N SER A 26 0.69 7.04 -0.27
CA SER A 26 1.79 7.27 -1.21
C SER A 26 2.90 8.11 -0.57
N LEU A 27 2.54 9.19 0.15
CA LEU A 27 3.49 10.01 0.89
C LEU A 27 4.21 9.21 1.98
N LEU A 28 3.49 8.38 2.72
CA LEU A 28 4.07 7.51 3.72
C LEU A 28 5.09 6.55 3.12
N ILE A 29 4.74 5.86 2.02
CA ILE A 29 5.69 4.99 1.31
C ILE A 29 6.92 5.79 0.89
N LEU A 30 6.75 6.96 0.27
CA LEU A 30 7.88 7.80 -0.13
C LEU A 30 8.78 8.18 1.06
N LEU A 31 8.20 8.64 2.17
CA LEU A 31 8.94 9.01 3.37
C LEU A 31 9.73 7.82 3.94
N ILE A 32 9.15 6.63 3.97
CA ILE A 32 9.79 5.39 4.46
C ILE A 32 11.02 5.02 3.62
N PHE A 33 10.97 5.24 2.31
CA PHE A 33 12.06 4.87 1.40
C PHE A 33 13.02 6.02 1.09
N MET A 34 12.67 7.27 1.43
CA MET A 34 13.45 8.44 1.04
C MET A 34 14.90 8.38 1.51
N GLN A 35 15.15 8.09 2.79
CA GLN A 35 16.50 8.08 3.36
C GLN A 35 17.37 6.95 2.76
N PRO A 36 16.94 5.67 2.73
CA PRO A 36 17.74 4.61 2.09
C PRO A 36 17.97 4.81 0.59
N VAL A 37 16.99 5.36 -0.13
CA VAL A 37 17.14 5.66 -1.56
C VAL A 37 18.15 6.79 -1.76
N TYR A 38 18.07 7.85 -0.95
CA TYR A 38 19.03 8.96 -1.01
C TYR A 38 20.48 8.50 -0.76
N THR A 39 20.72 7.71 0.30
CA THR A 39 22.07 7.23 0.59
C THR A 39 22.61 6.33 -0.52
N ARG A 40 21.73 5.55 -1.18
CA ARG A 40 22.13 4.73 -2.31
C ARG A 40 22.51 5.57 -3.53
N LEU A 41 21.74 6.63 -3.81
CA LEU A 41 21.99 7.51 -4.96
C LEU A 41 23.24 8.37 -4.77
N VAL A 42 23.48 8.90 -3.56
CA VAL A 42 24.59 9.83 -3.29
C VAL A 42 25.87 9.10 -2.88
N GLY A 43 25.75 8.13 -1.97
CA GLY A 43 26.90 7.43 -1.38
C GLY A 43 27.17 6.05 -1.97
N GLY A 44 26.35 5.58 -2.93
CA GLY A 44 26.48 4.23 -3.48
C GLY A 44 26.21 3.13 -2.44
N ILE A 45 25.62 3.44 -1.28
CA ILE A 45 25.39 2.49 -0.20
C ILE A 45 23.92 2.48 0.22
N TRP A 46 23.39 1.28 0.46
CA TRP A 46 22.11 1.16 1.14
C TRP A 46 22.35 1.30 2.63
N ASP A 47 22.15 2.51 3.13
CA ASP A 47 22.25 2.80 4.55
C ASP A 47 20.88 3.19 5.11
N ARG A 48 20.57 2.66 6.28
CA ARG A 48 19.43 3.09 7.06
C ARG A 48 19.92 3.54 8.44
N TYR A 49 20.07 4.84 8.63
CA TYR A 49 20.49 5.48 9.88
C TYR A 49 21.77 4.85 10.48
N GLY A 50 22.81 4.68 9.65
CA GLY A 50 24.08 4.10 10.07
C GLY A 50 24.12 2.57 10.07
N SER A 51 23.00 1.90 9.77
CA SER A 51 22.98 0.46 9.53
C SER A 51 23.06 0.15 8.03
N LEU A 52 24.21 -0.40 7.62
CA LEU A 52 24.43 -0.88 6.27
C LEU A 52 23.54 -2.11 5.98
N LEU A 53 22.79 -2.01 4.89
CA LEU A 53 21.90 -3.07 4.43
C LEU A 53 22.70 -4.06 3.56
N LYS A 54 22.78 -5.33 3.98
CA LYS A 54 23.38 -6.43 3.19
C LYS A 54 22.47 -6.85 2.03
N TRP A 55 22.99 -7.61 1.05
CA TRP A 55 22.21 -8.15 -0.09
C TRP A 55 21.49 -7.07 -0.92
N THR A 56 22.25 -6.07 -1.36
CA THR A 56 21.78 -4.82 -1.96
C THR A 56 21.14 -4.98 -3.33
N LEU A 57 21.55 -5.98 -4.12
CA LEU A 57 20.99 -6.22 -5.46
C LEU A 57 19.45 -6.37 -5.44
N SER A 58 18.93 -7.12 -4.47
CA SER A 58 17.48 -7.28 -4.30
C SER A 58 16.75 -5.98 -3.97
N LEU A 59 17.41 -5.03 -3.28
CA LEU A 59 16.89 -3.69 -3.01
C LEU A 59 16.96 -2.80 -4.23
N ASP A 60 18.08 -2.83 -4.97
CA ASP A 60 18.25 -2.06 -6.20
C ASP A 60 17.16 -2.42 -7.21
N VAL A 61 16.95 -3.72 -7.46
CA VAL A 61 15.90 -4.20 -8.35
C VAL A 61 14.51 -3.86 -7.80
N HIS A 62 14.27 -4.00 -6.49
CA HIS A 62 12.98 -3.63 -5.91
C HIS A 62 12.67 -2.15 -6.08
N VAL A 63 13.62 -1.26 -5.81
CA VAL A 63 13.42 0.20 -5.91
C VAL A 63 13.29 0.64 -7.36
N LEU A 64 14.07 0.05 -8.27
CA LEU A 64 13.96 0.29 -9.72
C LEU A 64 12.55 0.03 -10.24
N PHE A 65 11.84 -0.97 -9.70
CA PHE A 65 10.46 -1.27 -10.07
C PHE A 65 9.42 -0.54 -9.20
N ALA A 66 9.72 -0.30 -7.92
CA ALA A 66 8.81 0.36 -6.99
C ALA A 66 8.56 1.83 -7.37
N ILE A 67 9.60 2.57 -7.77
CA ILE A 67 9.47 4.00 -8.10
C ILE A 67 8.55 4.20 -9.31
N PRO A 68 8.79 3.57 -10.49
CA PRO A 68 7.87 3.67 -11.61
C PRO A 68 6.47 3.19 -11.25
N PHE A 69 6.34 2.08 -10.51
CA PHE A 69 5.03 1.57 -10.11
C PHE A 69 4.24 2.58 -9.27
N LEU A 70 4.89 3.22 -8.30
CA LEU A 70 4.28 4.25 -7.46
C LEU A 70 3.88 5.49 -8.27
N LEU A 71 4.74 5.94 -9.20
CA LEU A 71 4.42 7.05 -10.11
C LEU A 71 3.22 6.73 -11.00
N LEU A 72 3.14 5.50 -11.52
CA LEU A 72 2.00 5.04 -12.32
C LEU A 72 0.71 4.99 -11.48
N LEU A 73 0.77 4.55 -10.22
CA LEU A 73 -0.38 4.57 -9.30
C LEU A 73 -0.84 5.99 -8.99
N ILE A 74 0.08 6.92 -8.74
CA ILE A 74 -0.23 8.35 -8.53
C ILE A 74 -0.87 8.93 -9.79
N LEU A 75 -0.31 8.69 -10.97
CA LEU A 75 -0.85 9.15 -12.25
C LEU A 75 -2.24 8.55 -12.51
N GLN A 76 -2.43 7.26 -12.25
CA GLN A 76 -3.70 6.56 -12.39
C GLN A 76 -4.76 7.14 -11.46
N PHE A 77 -4.38 7.51 -10.25
CA PHE A 77 -5.24 8.19 -9.29
C PHE A 77 -5.62 9.60 -9.77
N ILE A 78 -4.65 10.42 -10.19
CA ILE A 78 -4.89 11.78 -10.71
C ILE A 78 -5.87 11.71 -11.89
N LEU A 79 -5.59 10.86 -12.88
CA LEU A 79 -6.46 10.66 -14.04
C LEU A 79 -7.87 10.20 -13.62
N GLY A 80 -7.96 9.29 -12.65
CA GLY A 80 -9.24 8.83 -12.10
C GLY A 80 -10.02 9.91 -11.33
N PHE A 81 -9.32 10.89 -10.77
CA PHE A 81 -9.90 12.01 -10.03
C PHE A 81 -10.35 13.17 -10.95
N ILE A 82 -9.62 13.43 -12.03
CA ILE A 82 -9.96 14.53 -12.96
C ILE A 82 -10.85 14.09 -14.14
N GLN A 83 -10.98 12.79 -14.41
CA GLN A 83 -11.73 12.30 -15.58
C GLN A 83 -13.20 12.76 -15.59
N LYS A 84 -13.65 13.23 -16.76
CA LYS A 84 -15.06 13.37 -17.12
C LYS A 84 -15.45 12.26 -18.12
N PRO A 85 -16.71 11.80 -18.13
CA PRO A 85 -17.19 10.83 -19.11
C PRO A 85 -16.91 11.27 -20.56
N GLY A 86 -16.50 10.36 -21.44
CA GLY A 86 -16.30 10.61 -22.87
C GLY A 86 -14.99 11.28 -23.29
N GLN A 87 -14.14 11.71 -22.35
CA GLN A 87 -12.88 12.41 -22.68
C GLN A 87 -11.70 11.46 -22.94
N VAL A 88 -10.67 11.95 -23.64
CA VAL A 88 -9.40 11.25 -23.90
C VAL A 88 -8.74 10.75 -22.61
N SER A 89 -8.88 11.51 -21.52
CA SER A 89 -8.39 11.13 -20.17
C SER A 89 -8.94 9.79 -19.69
N ASN A 90 -10.19 9.43 -20.03
CA ASN A 90 -10.78 8.13 -19.68
C ASN A 90 -10.13 6.97 -20.47
N ARG A 91 -9.79 7.20 -21.76
CA ARG A 91 -9.07 6.19 -22.56
C ARG A 91 -7.67 5.96 -22.00
N ILE A 92 -6.97 7.03 -21.61
CA ILE A 92 -5.64 6.95 -20.97
C ILE A 92 -5.73 6.23 -19.62
N HIS A 93 -6.68 6.62 -18.75
CA HIS A 93 -6.89 5.98 -17.44
C HIS A 93 -7.16 4.47 -17.55
N ARG A 94 -7.93 4.04 -18.56
CA ARG A 94 -8.19 2.61 -18.78
C ARG A 94 -6.95 1.85 -19.25
N ARG A 95 -6.20 2.42 -20.20
CA ARG A 95 -4.96 1.80 -20.72
C ARG A 95 -3.89 1.73 -19.63
N LEU A 96 -3.71 2.81 -18.88
CA LEU A 96 -2.79 2.87 -17.76
C LEU A 96 -3.19 1.88 -16.66
N GLY A 97 -4.48 1.79 -16.32
CA GLY A 97 -4.98 0.80 -15.36
C GLY A 97 -4.71 -0.65 -15.78
N LEU A 98 -4.86 -0.97 -17.07
CA LEU A 98 -4.50 -2.27 -17.61
C LEU A 98 -2.99 -2.53 -17.54
N PHE A 99 -2.17 -1.53 -17.90
CA PHE A 99 -0.71 -1.63 -17.79
C PHE A 99 -0.27 -1.88 -16.35
N ILE A 100 -0.80 -1.13 -15.38
CA ILE A 100 -0.52 -1.32 -13.95
C ILE A 100 -0.92 -2.73 -13.50
N LEU A 101 -2.07 -3.23 -13.95
CA LEU A 101 -2.51 -4.59 -13.63
C LEU A 101 -1.53 -5.65 -14.15
N LEU A 102 -0.95 -5.46 -15.34
CA LEU A 102 0.06 -6.35 -15.92
C LEU A 102 1.44 -6.20 -15.27
N TYR A 103 1.78 -4.99 -14.82
CA TYR A 103 3.02 -4.69 -14.11
C TYR A 103 3.02 -5.26 -12.69
N THR A 104 1.84 -5.29 -12.04
CA THR A 104 1.70 -5.68 -10.64
C THR A 104 2.29 -7.07 -10.34
N PRO A 105 2.00 -8.16 -11.09
CA PRO A 105 2.60 -9.47 -10.85
C PRO A 105 4.13 -9.45 -10.85
N VAL A 106 4.75 -8.72 -11.78
CA VAL A 106 6.21 -8.59 -11.87
C VAL A 106 6.75 -7.87 -10.63
N PHE A 107 6.13 -6.76 -10.25
CA PHE A 107 6.50 -6.03 -9.04
C PHE A 107 6.33 -6.87 -7.76
N LEU A 108 5.26 -7.66 -7.67
CA LEU A 108 5.02 -8.53 -6.53
C LEU A 108 6.05 -9.66 -6.47
N ALA A 109 6.44 -10.27 -7.59
CA ALA A 109 7.49 -11.28 -7.63
C ALA A 109 8.84 -10.72 -7.13
N ILE A 110 9.21 -9.52 -7.58
CA ILE A 110 10.41 -8.82 -7.09
C ILE A 110 10.30 -8.50 -5.59
N THR A 111 9.11 -8.11 -5.13
CA THR A 111 8.85 -7.82 -3.71
C THR A 111 8.97 -9.09 -2.86
N ILE A 112 8.43 -10.22 -3.32
CA ILE A 112 8.56 -11.53 -2.68
C ILE A 112 10.05 -11.88 -2.57
N TRP A 113 10.79 -11.83 -3.69
CA TRP A 113 12.22 -12.11 -3.69
C TRP A 113 13.00 -11.23 -2.69
N ASN A 114 12.71 -9.93 -2.68
CA ASN A 114 13.32 -8.99 -1.74
C ASN A 114 13.02 -9.39 -0.28
N VAL A 115 11.78 -9.74 0.04
CA VAL A 115 11.39 -10.19 1.38
C VAL A 115 12.08 -11.51 1.73
N SER A 116 12.09 -12.50 0.83
CA SER A 116 12.67 -13.83 1.08
C SER A 116 14.15 -13.77 1.43
N VAL A 117 14.91 -12.90 0.77
CA VAL A 117 16.36 -12.78 0.97
C VAL A 117 16.72 -11.94 2.20
N ARG A 118 15.86 -10.99 2.58
CA ARG A 118 16.21 -9.96 3.58
C ARG A 118 15.55 -10.16 4.94
N VAL A 119 14.44 -10.88 5.00
CA VAL A 119 13.72 -11.12 6.24
C VAL A 119 14.16 -12.48 6.77
N PRO A 120 14.94 -12.53 7.87
CA PRO A 120 15.56 -13.79 8.32
C PRO A 120 14.56 -14.78 8.93
N TYR A 121 13.39 -14.32 9.36
CA TYR A 121 12.41 -15.16 10.05
C TYR A 121 11.28 -15.61 9.12
N LEU A 122 11.07 -16.93 9.02
CA LEU A 122 10.04 -17.52 8.16
C LEU A 122 8.62 -17.00 8.48
N LEU A 123 8.28 -16.83 9.76
CA LEU A 123 6.96 -16.34 10.15
C LEU A 123 6.68 -14.91 9.64
N LEU A 124 7.71 -14.05 9.64
CA LEU A 124 7.64 -12.71 9.06
C LEU A 124 7.47 -12.80 7.55
N GLN A 125 8.23 -13.65 6.87
CA GLN A 125 8.09 -13.87 5.44
C GLN A 125 6.67 -14.33 5.08
N LEU A 126 6.14 -15.34 5.78
CA LEU A 126 4.78 -15.85 5.58
C LEU A 126 3.73 -14.77 5.78
N THR A 127 3.90 -13.91 6.79
CA THR A 127 2.97 -12.79 7.02
C THR A 127 3.03 -11.76 5.89
N PHE A 128 4.22 -11.43 5.40
CA PHE A 128 4.36 -10.58 4.21
C PHE A 128 3.71 -11.21 2.97
N TYR A 129 3.89 -12.52 2.75
CA TYR A 129 3.25 -13.23 1.64
C TYR A 129 1.73 -13.23 1.78
N PHE A 130 1.22 -13.41 3.00
CA PHE A 130 -0.21 -13.30 3.27
C PHE A 130 -0.74 -11.91 2.93
N VAL A 131 -0.05 -10.84 3.33
CA VAL A 131 -0.44 -9.46 2.97
C VAL A 131 -0.44 -9.26 1.46
N ILE A 132 0.57 -9.77 0.74
CA ILE A 132 0.65 -9.73 -0.72
C ILE A 132 -0.54 -10.47 -1.36
N ILE A 133 -0.88 -11.66 -0.86
CA ILE A 133 -2.04 -12.43 -1.34
C ILE A 133 -3.33 -11.62 -1.20
N TYR A 134 -3.52 -10.93 -0.07
CA TYR A 134 -4.69 -10.08 0.12
C TYR A 134 -4.69 -8.87 -0.81
N ILE A 135 -3.54 -8.22 -1.03
CA ILE A 135 -3.42 -7.14 -2.02
C ILE A 135 -3.87 -7.65 -3.40
N VAL A 136 -3.37 -8.82 -3.83
CA VAL A 136 -3.76 -9.44 -5.11
C VAL A 136 -5.25 -9.74 -5.15
N PHE A 137 -5.82 -10.32 -4.08
CA PHE A 137 -7.25 -10.58 -3.97
C PHE A 137 -8.08 -9.29 -4.17
N PHE A 138 -7.69 -8.20 -3.52
CA PHE A 138 -8.34 -6.90 -3.66
C PHE A 138 -8.21 -6.32 -5.07
N LEU A 139 -7.06 -6.46 -5.72
CA LEU A 139 -6.87 -6.02 -7.11
C LEU A 139 -7.73 -6.84 -8.09
N ILE A 140 -7.79 -8.17 -7.93
CA ILE A 140 -8.65 -9.04 -8.75
C ILE A 140 -10.12 -8.69 -8.54
N ARG A 141 -10.55 -8.51 -7.28
CA ARG A 141 -11.92 -8.09 -6.95
C ARG A 141 -12.24 -6.73 -7.55
N GLY A 142 -11.30 -5.78 -7.49
CA GLY A 142 -11.42 -4.46 -8.09
C GLY A 142 -11.54 -4.51 -9.61
N TYR A 143 -10.78 -5.38 -10.28
CA TYR A 143 -10.86 -5.61 -11.72
C TYR A 143 -12.21 -6.21 -12.13
N ARG A 144 -12.67 -7.25 -11.42
CA ARG A 144 -14.00 -7.86 -11.66
C ARG A 144 -15.12 -6.85 -11.48
N ALA A 145 -15.02 -5.97 -10.48
CA ALA A 145 -15.99 -4.90 -10.25
C ALA A 145 -16.06 -3.91 -11.43
N ILE A 146 -14.92 -3.52 -12.01
CA ILE A 146 -14.88 -2.70 -13.23
C ILE A 146 -15.57 -3.41 -14.39
N LYS A 147 -15.27 -4.70 -14.63
CA LYS A 147 -15.92 -5.49 -15.69
C LYS A 147 -17.45 -5.49 -15.56
N ASN A 148 -17.94 -5.55 -14.33
CA ASN A 148 -19.37 -5.54 -14.00
C ASN A 148 -19.96 -4.12 -13.91
N LYS A 149 -19.18 -3.07 -14.20
CA LYS A 149 -19.57 -1.66 -14.06
C LYS A 149 -20.00 -1.24 -12.64
N ASP A 150 -19.54 -1.98 -11.64
CA ASP A 150 -19.74 -1.68 -10.22
C ASP A 150 -18.58 -0.83 -9.70
N TYR A 151 -18.67 0.48 -9.96
CA TYR A 151 -17.62 1.43 -9.61
C TYR A 151 -17.43 1.61 -8.10
N LEU A 152 -18.51 1.42 -7.33
CA LEU A 152 -18.47 1.50 -5.87
C LEU A 152 -17.66 0.36 -5.27
N LYS A 153 -17.91 -0.87 -5.71
CA LYS A 153 -17.13 -2.04 -5.29
C LYS A 153 -15.69 -1.99 -5.79
N HIS A 154 -15.46 -1.40 -6.96
CA HIS A 154 -14.10 -1.14 -7.44
C HIS A 154 -13.34 -0.22 -6.47
N MET A 155 -13.93 0.92 -6.11
CA MET A 155 -13.32 1.87 -5.17
C MET A 155 -13.03 1.23 -3.81
N ASP A 156 -13.96 0.44 -3.26
CA ASP A 156 -13.74 -0.27 -1.99
C ASP A 156 -12.59 -1.27 -2.08
N SER A 157 -12.50 -1.97 -3.20
CA SER A 157 -11.47 -2.98 -3.40
C SER A 157 -10.10 -2.33 -3.57
N MET A 158 -10.02 -1.23 -4.32
CA MET A 158 -8.80 -0.45 -4.43
C MET A 158 -8.37 0.14 -3.08
N LEU A 159 -9.33 0.62 -2.28
CA LEU A 159 -9.03 1.14 -0.95
C LEU A 159 -8.41 0.07 -0.06
N GLY A 160 -8.96 -1.15 -0.09
CA GLY A 160 -8.39 -2.28 0.63
C GLY A 160 -6.97 -2.62 0.19
N ALA A 161 -6.71 -2.62 -1.12
CA ALA A 161 -5.35 -2.82 -1.65
C ALA A 161 -4.39 -1.72 -1.17
N PHE A 162 -4.78 -0.45 -1.24
CA PHE A 162 -3.95 0.66 -0.73
C PHE A 162 -3.72 0.57 0.77
N VAL A 163 -4.77 0.21 1.53
CA VAL A 163 -4.66 0.06 2.98
C VAL A 163 -3.63 -0.99 3.35
N LEU A 164 -3.70 -2.17 2.72
CA LEU A 164 -2.76 -3.26 2.93
C LEU A 164 -1.35 -2.96 2.44
N SER A 165 -1.20 -2.25 1.32
CA SER A 165 0.12 -1.77 0.86
C SER A 165 0.76 -0.82 1.88
N GLY A 166 -0.04 0.10 2.47
CA GLY A 166 0.42 0.96 3.56
C GLY A 166 0.78 0.16 4.82
N ILE A 167 0.01 -0.89 5.14
CA ILE A 167 0.32 -1.80 6.26
C ILE A 167 1.64 -2.55 6.00
N ALA A 168 1.86 -3.06 4.78
CA ALA A 168 3.10 -3.72 4.40
C ALA A 168 4.30 -2.77 4.46
N ALA A 169 4.11 -1.50 4.04
CA ALA A 169 5.14 -0.48 4.12
C ALA A 169 5.49 -0.13 5.57
N THR A 170 4.48 0.00 6.44
CA THR A 170 4.66 0.28 7.87
C THR A 170 5.20 -0.91 8.65
N ALA A 171 4.91 -2.15 8.25
CA ALA A 171 5.54 -3.35 8.83
C ALA A 171 7.07 -3.32 8.73
N ARG A 172 7.62 -2.71 7.66
CA ARG A 172 9.06 -2.47 7.52
C ARG A 172 9.61 -1.43 8.51
N LEU A 173 8.75 -0.74 9.26
CA LEU A 173 9.06 0.20 10.35
C LEU A 173 8.88 -0.43 11.73
N VAL A 174 7.90 -1.32 11.87
CA VAL A 174 7.64 -2.06 13.11
C VAL A 174 8.82 -2.99 13.44
N TYR A 175 9.47 -3.58 12.43
CA TYR A 175 10.64 -4.44 12.64
C TYR A 175 11.84 -3.69 13.29
N PRO A 176 12.21 -2.48 12.84
CA PRO A 176 13.10 -1.59 13.60
C PRO A 176 12.61 -1.23 15.01
N LEU A 177 11.32 -0.89 15.20
CA LEU A 177 10.72 -0.57 16.52
C LEU A 177 10.75 -1.75 17.50
N TYR A 178 10.74 -2.99 17.00
CA TYR A 178 10.89 -4.18 17.83
C TYR A 178 12.35 -4.40 18.27
N ILE A 179 13.31 -4.25 17.35
CA ILE A 179 14.75 -4.20 17.67
C ILE A 179 15.07 -3.08 18.67
N LEU A 180 14.17 -2.09 18.80
CA LEU A 180 14.29 -0.92 19.64
C LEU A 180 13.75 -1.08 21.06
N ILE A 181 12.70 -1.88 21.25
CA ILE A 181 12.22 -2.23 22.60
C ILE A 181 13.20 -3.20 23.27
N TYR A 182 13.87 -4.03 22.48
CA TYR A 182 14.81 -5.05 22.94
C TYR A 182 16.28 -4.78 22.57
N GLY A 183 16.62 -3.58 22.07
CA GLY A 183 17.98 -3.23 21.63
C GLY A 183 18.22 -1.72 21.40
N HIS A 184 19.50 -1.30 21.42
CA HIS A 184 19.96 0.09 21.49
C HIS A 184 20.01 0.83 20.13
N ILE A 185 18.87 1.06 19.46
CA ILE A 185 18.84 1.92 18.25
C ILE A 185 17.99 3.17 18.53
N PRO A 186 18.46 4.39 18.26
CA PRO A 186 17.67 5.61 18.46
C PRO A 186 16.53 5.76 17.43
N ILE A 187 15.31 6.06 17.88
CA ILE A 187 14.18 6.43 16.99
C ILE A 187 14.39 7.86 16.50
N SER A 188 14.34 8.08 15.17
CA SER A 188 14.12 9.42 14.64
C SER A 188 12.65 9.82 14.80
N ALA A 189 12.36 11.04 15.28
CA ALA A 189 11.00 11.55 15.49
C ALA A 189 10.08 11.36 14.26
N ILE A 190 10.67 11.36 13.05
CA ILE A 190 10.02 11.11 11.77
C ILE A 190 9.27 9.76 11.76
N TRP A 191 9.78 8.71 12.40
CA TRP A 191 9.14 7.38 12.43
C TRP A 191 7.90 7.31 13.31
N LEU A 192 8.00 7.93 14.49
CA LEU A 192 6.91 7.98 15.46
C LEU A 192 5.76 8.81 14.88
N ILE A 193 6.10 9.93 14.24
CA ILE A 193 5.16 10.77 13.50
C ILE A 193 4.54 10.00 12.32
N SER A 194 5.33 9.29 11.51
CA SER A 194 4.83 8.53 10.35
C SER A 194 3.87 7.41 10.75
N THR A 195 4.18 6.67 11.81
CA THR A 195 3.32 5.61 12.35
C THR A 195 2.05 6.18 12.97
N ALA A 196 2.15 7.30 13.71
CA ALA A 196 0.99 7.98 14.29
C ALA A 196 0.05 8.54 13.21
N ILE A 197 0.59 9.21 12.18
CA ILE A 197 -0.18 9.68 11.02
C ILE A 197 -0.91 8.51 10.37
N PHE A 198 -0.21 7.39 10.14
CA PHE A 198 -0.81 6.21 9.52
C PHE A 198 -1.97 5.63 10.34
N LEU A 199 -1.77 5.45 11.65
CA LEU A 199 -2.81 4.93 12.55
C LEU A 199 -4.01 5.88 12.61
N TYR A 200 -3.77 7.19 12.69
CA TYR A 200 -4.82 8.21 12.71
C TYR A 200 -5.63 8.22 11.40
N THR A 201 -4.96 8.09 10.25
CA THR A 201 -5.59 7.92 8.94
C THR A 201 -6.47 6.68 8.87
N LYS A 202 -6.05 5.55 9.44
CA LYS A 202 -6.89 4.33 9.48
C LYS A 202 -8.14 4.53 10.30
N LEU A 203 -8.04 5.15 11.47
CA LEU A 203 -9.18 5.47 12.31
C LEU A 203 -10.14 6.44 11.60
N PHE A 204 -9.59 7.46 10.93
CA PHE A 204 -10.37 8.40 10.13
C PHE A 204 -11.08 7.73 8.95
N LEU A 205 -10.41 6.81 8.25
CA LEU A 205 -11.01 6.02 7.15
C LEU A 205 -12.14 5.11 7.64
N ILE A 206 -11.93 4.44 8.78
CA ILE A 206 -12.93 3.59 9.41
C ILE A 206 -14.16 4.42 9.80
N TYR A 207 -13.95 5.57 10.44
CA TYR A 207 -15.02 6.49 10.82
C TYR A 207 -15.77 7.05 9.60
N ALA A 208 -15.05 7.51 8.58
CA ALA A 208 -15.63 8.11 7.38
C ALA A 208 -16.39 7.11 6.50
N LEU A 209 -16.09 5.82 6.62
CA LEU A 209 -16.73 4.74 5.86
C LEU A 209 -17.64 3.85 6.71
N ALA A 210 -17.89 4.16 7.99
CA ALA A 210 -18.59 3.29 8.93
C ALA A 210 -19.92 2.71 8.41
N GLY A 211 -20.72 3.48 7.68
CA GLY A 211 -21.95 2.99 7.04
C GLY A 211 -21.72 1.97 5.92
N ARG A 212 -20.61 2.09 5.17
CA ARG A 212 -20.21 1.14 4.11
C ARG A 212 -19.39 -0.04 4.66
N LEU A 213 -18.73 0.12 5.81
CA LEU A 213 -18.10 -0.98 6.54
C LEU A 213 -19.13 -2.05 6.91
N LYS A 214 -20.30 -1.64 7.42
CA LYS A 214 -21.39 -2.58 7.75
C LYS A 214 -21.83 -3.44 6.57
N GLN A 215 -21.90 -2.86 5.37
CA GLN A 215 -22.30 -3.57 4.15
C GLN A 215 -21.21 -4.50 3.59
N ASN A 216 -19.95 -4.28 3.97
CA ASN A 216 -18.80 -5.04 3.49
C ASN A 216 -18.00 -5.64 4.65
N ILE A 217 -18.63 -5.95 5.77
CA ILE A 217 -17.93 -6.23 7.03
C ILE A 217 -16.93 -7.39 6.90
N LEU A 218 -17.31 -8.44 6.15
CA LEU A 218 -16.44 -9.58 5.86
C LEU A 218 -15.12 -9.15 5.21
N VAL A 219 -15.18 -8.16 4.31
CA VAL A 219 -14.03 -7.63 3.55
C VAL A 219 -13.08 -6.86 4.45
N TRP A 220 -13.63 -6.17 5.44
CA TRP A 220 -12.86 -5.41 6.41
C TRP A 220 -12.30 -6.30 7.53
N LEU A 221 -13.05 -7.31 7.96
CA LEU A 221 -12.55 -8.39 8.83
C LEU A 221 -11.39 -9.14 8.18
N MET A 222 -11.47 -9.38 6.87
CA MET A 222 -10.37 -9.93 6.09
C MET A 222 -9.10 -9.05 6.11
N GLN A 223 -9.21 -7.74 6.26
CA GLN A 223 -8.04 -6.86 6.45
C GLN A 223 -7.54 -6.85 7.91
N ALA A 224 -8.41 -7.12 8.88
CA ALA A 224 -8.02 -7.20 10.29
C ALA A 224 -7.04 -8.35 10.54
N VAL A 225 -7.12 -9.46 9.79
CA VAL A 225 -6.20 -10.60 9.95
C VAL A 225 -4.75 -10.22 9.59
N PRO A 226 -4.42 -9.67 8.41
CA PRO A 226 -3.07 -9.17 8.13
C PRO A 226 -2.58 -8.10 9.11
N ILE A 227 -3.46 -7.20 9.57
CA ILE A 227 -3.13 -6.17 10.57
C ILE A 227 -2.75 -6.85 11.89
N PHE A 228 -3.58 -7.76 12.38
CA PHE A 228 -3.34 -8.50 13.60
C PHE A 228 -2.03 -9.30 13.52
N LEU A 229 -1.80 -10.00 12.40
CA LEU A 229 -0.55 -10.72 12.20
C LEU A 229 0.65 -9.76 12.28
N ILE A 230 0.62 -8.64 11.56
CA ILE A 230 1.73 -7.67 11.52
C ILE A 230 1.99 -6.97 12.86
N TYR A 231 0.95 -6.58 13.57
CA TYR A 231 1.08 -5.72 14.75
C TYR A 231 0.99 -6.48 16.07
N VAL A 232 0.46 -7.71 16.07
CA VAL A 232 0.30 -8.52 17.29
C VAL A 232 1.15 -9.78 17.26
N VAL A 233 1.30 -10.45 16.10
CA VAL A 233 2.09 -11.71 16.01
C VAL A 233 3.55 -11.46 15.65
N LEU A 234 3.85 -10.54 14.73
CA LEU A 234 5.23 -10.29 14.28
C LEU A 234 6.19 -9.59 15.28
N PRO A 235 5.76 -8.76 16.25
CA PRO A 235 6.70 -8.18 17.21
C PRO A 235 7.14 -9.16 18.31
N TRP A 236 6.86 -10.46 18.19
CA TRP A 236 7.34 -11.46 19.14
C TRP A 236 8.39 -12.33 18.45
N PRO A 237 9.63 -12.40 18.96
CA PRO A 237 10.58 -13.39 18.47
C PRO A 237 10.05 -14.78 18.90
N PRO A 238 10.25 -15.83 18.11
CA PRO A 238 10.35 -17.14 18.71
C PRO A 238 11.56 -17.12 19.64
N ASN A 239 11.35 -17.45 20.92
CA ASN A 239 12.42 -17.72 21.89
C ASN A 239 13.41 -18.75 21.33
#